data_AF-A0A3C0L8Y6-F1
#
_entry.id   AF-A0A3C0L8Y6-F1
#
_cell.length_a   1.000
_cell.length_b   1.000
_cell.length_c   1.000
_cell.angle_alpha   90.00
_cell.angle_beta   90.00
_cell.angle_gamma   90.00
#
_symmetry.space_group_name_H-M   'P 1'
#
loop_
_entity.id
_entity.type
_entity.pdbx_description
1 polymer ?
#
loop_
_entity_poly.entity_id
_entity_poly.type
_entity_poly.pdbx_seq_one_letter_code
_entity_poly.pdbx_strand_id
1 'polypeptide(L)' 'MRGTGLTKIIKDKKQKEKIAKHCDFFSEFWESSDDPEYTLIELSINEIEYLKPNEINVCKFKI' A
#
# COMPACT_ATOMS: atom_id res chain seq x y z
N MET A 1 -3.47 -0.36 -13.74
CA MET A 1 -3.98 0.83 -13.03
C MET A 1 -2.81 1.70 -12.61
N ARG A 2 -3.00 3.00 -12.49
CA ARG A 2 -2.03 3.96 -11.95
C ARG A 2 -2.71 4.81 -10.90
N GLY A 3 -2.07 4.99 -9.75
CA GLY A 3 -2.54 5.88 -8.69
C GLY A 3 -1.52 6.99 -8.43
N THR A 4 -2.01 8.19 -8.16
CA THR A 4 -1.20 9.34 -7.73
C THR A 4 -1.69 9.81 -6.37
N GLY A 5 -0.78 10.22 -5.50
CA GLY A 5 -1.13 10.65 -4.15
C GLY A 5 0.07 10.97 -3.28
N LEU A 6 -0.18 11.07 -1.99
CA LEU A 6 0.83 11.29 -0.95
C LEU A 6 1.18 9.97 -0.26
N THR A 7 2.36 9.93 0.35
CA THR A 7 2.84 8.77 1.11
C THR A 7 3.32 9.21 2.49
N LYS A 8 3.15 8.36 3.50
CA LYS A 8 3.69 8.59 4.84
C LYS A 8 4.23 7.30 5.43
N ILE A 9 5.33 7.40 6.19
CA ILE A 9 5.87 6.28 6.94
C ILE A 9 5.10 6.14 8.25
N ILE A 10 4.52 4.96 8.50
CA ILE A 10 3.82 4.66 9.75
C ILE A 10 4.83 4.24 10.81
N LYS A 11 4.80 4.94 11.95
CA LYS A 11 5.61 4.62 13.14
C LYS A 11 4.79 3.99 14.26
N ASP A 12 3.46 3.99 14.15
CA ASP A 12 2.59 3.41 15.16
C ASP A 12 2.69 1.88 15.19
N LYS A 13 3.13 1.34 16.32
CA LYS A 13 3.38 -0.09 16.50
C LYS A 13 2.11 -0.93 16.36
N LYS A 14 0.98 -0.46 16.90
CA LYS A 14 -0.30 -1.21 16.81
C LYS A 14 -0.79 -1.34 15.37
N GLN A 15 -0.62 -0.30 14.57
CA GLN A 15 -0.91 -0.34 13.15
C GLN A 15 0.04 -1.29 12.40
N LYS A 16 1.35 -1.23 12.67
CA LYS A 16 2.32 -2.19 12.11
C LYS A 16 1.94 -3.63 12.43
N GLU A 17 1.65 -3.95 13.69
CA GLU A 17 1.21 -5.29 14.12
C GLU A 17 -0.08 -5.72 13.44
N LYS A 18 -1.07 -4.83 13.35
CA LYS A 18 -2.35 -5.12 12.70
C LYS A 18 -2.15 -5.51 11.24
N ILE A 19 -1.36 -4.73 10.49
CA ILE A 19 -1.13 -4.99 9.06
C ILE A 19 -0.29 -6.25 8.85
N ALA A 20 0.78 -6.46 9.64
CA ALA A 20 1.60 -7.66 9.57
C ALA A 20 0.75 -8.95 9.74
N LYS A 21 -0.22 -8.95 10.66
CA LYS A 21 -1.13 -10.08 10.89
C LYS A 21 -2.11 -10.36 9.75
N HIS A 22 -2.40 -9.38 8.89
CA HIS A 22 -3.33 -9.52 7.76
C HIS A 22 -2.59 -9.71 6.42
N CYS A 23 -1.27 -9.85 6.47
CA CYS A 23 -0.43 -10.03 5.29
C CYS A 23 0.14 -11.45 5.36
N ASP A 24 -0.48 -12.39 4.64
CA ASP A 24 -0.19 -13.83 4.74
C ASP A 24 1.28 -14.18 4.46
N PHE A 25 1.93 -13.39 3.60
CA PHE A 25 3.33 -13.57 3.22
C PHE A 25 4.31 -12.74 4.07
N PHE A 26 3.84 -12.03 5.11
CA PHE A 26 4.71 -11.16 5.91
C PHE A 26 5.90 -11.91 6.51
N SER A 27 5.64 -13.08 7.10
CA SER A 27 6.65 -13.91 7.76
C SER A 27 7.67 -14.53 6.79
N GLU A 28 7.47 -14.43 5.48
CA GLU A 28 8.45 -14.85 4.49
C GLU A 28 9.60 -13.83 4.34
N PHE A 29 9.38 -12.58 4.76
CA PHE A 29 10.32 -11.47 4.60
C PHE A 29 10.80 -10.85 5.92
N TRP A 30 9.96 -10.84 6.95
CA TRP A 30 10.28 -10.21 8.25
C TRP A 30 9.83 -11.08 9.42
N GLU A 31 10.64 -11.11 10.48
CA GLU A 31 10.37 -11.97 11.65
C GLU A 31 9.25 -11.41 12.53
N SER A 32 9.11 -10.08 12.59
CA SER A 32 8.09 -9.41 13.41
C SER A 32 7.76 -8.01 12.91
N SER A 33 6.69 -7.41 13.42
CA SER A 33 6.34 -6.00 13.15
C SER A 33 7.36 -4.98 13.69
N ASP A 34 8.28 -5.42 14.56
CA ASP A 34 9.36 -4.60 15.11
C ASP A 34 10.69 -4.81 14.38
N ASP A 35 10.71 -5.63 13.33
CA ASP A 35 11.90 -5.86 12.51
C ASP A 35 12.47 -4.52 12.00
N PRO A 36 13.78 -4.25 12.21
CA PRO A 36 14.40 -2.98 11.82
C PRO A 36 14.38 -2.75 10.30
N GLU A 37 14.35 -3.82 9.51
CA GLU A 37 14.27 -3.77 8.04
C GLU A 37 12.82 -3.69 7.55
N TYR A 38 11.83 -3.72 8.45
CA TYR A 38 10.41 -3.56 8.12
C TYR A 38 9.92 -2.12 8.27
N THR A 39 9.50 -1.53 7.16
CA THR A 39 8.82 -0.23 7.10
C THR A 39 7.41 -0.35 6.54
N LEU A 40 6.41 0.14 7.30
CA LEU A 40 5.04 0.29 6.83
C LEU A 40 4.85 1.68 6.21
N ILE A 41 4.40 1.72 4.95
CA ILE A 41 4.11 2.96 4.22
C ILE A 41 2.60 3.01 3.93
N GLU A 42 1.95 4.08 4.36
CA GLU A 42 0.57 4.37 3.97
C GLU A 42 0.55 5.22 2.69
N LEU A 43 -0.31 4.84 1.75
CA LEU A 43 -0.54 5.53 0.49
C LEU A 43 -1.92 6.21 0.53
N SER A 44 -1.94 7.54 0.42
CA SER A 44 -3.17 8.34 0.33
C SER A 44 -3.37 8.76 -1.13
N ILE A 45 -4.12 7.94 -1.87
CA ILE A 45 -4.38 8.13 -3.30
C ILE A 45 -5.50 9.14 -3.49
N ASN A 46 -5.28 10.16 -4.32
CA ASN A 46 -6.28 11.20 -4.65
C ASN A 46 -6.69 11.18 -6.14
N GLU A 47 -5.95 10.44 -6.97
CA GLU A 47 -6.28 10.23 -8.38
C GLU A 47 -5.94 8.80 -8.80
N ILE A 48 -6.86 8.16 -9.52
CA ILE A 48 -6.69 6.83 -10.11
C ILE A 48 -6.96 6.89 -11.62
N GLU A 49 -6.07 6.28 -12.39
CA GLU A 49 -6.21 6.02 -13.81
C GLU A 49 -6.34 4.50 -14.03
N TYR A 50 -7.43 4.08 -14.69
CA TYR A 50 -7.68 2.69 -15.05
C TYR A 50 -7.77 2.54 -16.56
N LEU A 51 -6.91 1.70 -17.13
CA LEU A 51 -7.01 1.22 -18.50
C LEU A 51 -7.45 -0.24 -18.44
N LYS A 52 -8.64 -0.52 -18.97
CA LYS A 52 -9.14 -1.89 -19.06
C LYS A 52 -8.37 -2.65 -20.15
N PRO A 53 -8.12 -3.95 -19.98
CA PRO A 53 -7.56 -4.76 -21.06
C PRO A 53 -8.36 -4.61 -22.36
N ASN A 54 -7.65 -4.48 -23.47
CA ASN A 54 -8.21 -4.29 -24.83
C ASN A 54 -8.95 -2.95 -25.05
N GLU A 55 -8.84 -1.99 -24.14
CA GLU A 55 -9.30 -0.62 -24.36
C GLU A 55 -8.11 0.30 -24.67
N ILE A 56 -8.39 1.41 -25.37
CA ILE A 56 -7.40 2.44 -25.73
C ILE A 56 -7.54 3.66 -24.81
N ASN A 57 -8.74 3.90 -24.29
CA ASN A 57 -9.05 5.07 -23.47
C ASN A 57 -8.89 4.76 -21.99
N VAL A 58 -8.27 5.69 -21.28
CA VAL A 58 -8.07 5.61 -19.83
C VAL A 58 -9.27 6.27 -19.12
N CYS A 59 -9.83 5.57 -18.14
CA CYS A 59 -10.80 6.12 -17.20
C CYS A 59 -10.07 6.79 -16.03
N LYS A 60 -10.42 8.04 -15.70
CA LYS A 60 -9.83 8.81 -14.59
C LYS A 60 -10.84 9.05 -13.49
N PHE A 61 -10.40 8.85 -12.24
CA PHE A 61 -11.21 9.02 -11.02
C PHE A 61 -10.46 9.94 -10.05
N LYS A 62 -11.14 10.96 -9.52
CA LYS A 62 -10.66 11.75 -8.38
C LYS A 62 -11.37 11.28 -7.12
N ILE A 63 -10.63 11.13 -6.02
CA ILE A 63 -11.09 10.53 -4.77
C ILE A 63 -10.95 11.54 -3.64
#